data_AF-A0A0C2IB67-F1
#
_entry.id   AF-A0A0C2IB67-F1
#
_cell.length_a   1.000
_cell.length_b   1.000
_cell.length_c   1.000
_cell.angle_alpha   90.00
_cell.angle_beta   90.00
_cell.angle_gamma   90.00
#
_symmetry.space_group_name_H-M   'P 1'
#
loop_
_entity.id
_entity.type
_entity.pdbx_description
1 polymer ?
#
loop_
_entity_poly.entity_id
_entity_poly.type
_entity_poly.pdbx_seq_one_letter_code
_entity_poly.pdbx_strand_id
1 'polypeptide(L)'
;MLADCIATAYKSEPKAAQDAGSSASALMDWTYFDLEQAPQAGRPLVDQFLARDYHNPLVESERPGVRFELLKCLDLYHSKELDSQVRQLVINPQHTYRQDNPPRPQKD
;
A
#
# COMPACT_ATOMS: atom_id res chain seq x y z
N MET A 1 1.60 -0.71 -2.12
CA MET A 1 0.66 0.42 -2.02
C MET A 1 -0.04 0.52 -0.68
N LEU A 2 -0.88 -0.46 -0.27
CA LEU A 2 -1.62 -0.38 1.00
C LEU A 2 -0.72 -0.13 2.22
N ALA A 3 0.35 -0.92 2.38
CA ALA A 3 1.29 -0.76 3.48
C ALA A 3 2.00 0.61 3.48
N ASP A 4 2.31 1.14 2.30
CA ASP A 4 2.94 2.47 2.14
C ASP A 4 1.97 3.61 2.52
N CYS A 5 0.68 3.47 2.17
CA CYS A 5 -0.36 4.39 2.62
C CYS A 5 -0.49 4.38 4.15
N ILE A 6 -0.54 3.19 4.76
CA ILE A 6 -0.61 3.06 6.23
C ILE A 6 0.63 3.69 6.87
N ALA A 7 1.83 3.42 6.35
CA ALA A 7 3.06 4.02 6.88
C ALA A 7 3.02 5.56 6.82
N THR A 8 2.52 6.12 5.71
CA THR A 8 2.39 7.57 5.51
C THR A 8 1.35 8.19 6.44
N ALA A 9 0.18 7.55 6.58
CA ALA A 9 -0.92 8.06 7.36
C ALA A 9 -0.63 8.06 8.87
N TYR A 10 0.14 7.07 9.32
CA TYR A 10 0.53 6.89 10.72
C TYR A 10 1.96 7.38 11.01
N LYS A 11 2.49 8.32 10.23
CA LYS A 11 3.87 8.86 10.39
C LYS A 11 4.14 9.45 11.78
N SER A 12 3.11 9.90 12.48
CA SER A 12 3.19 10.41 13.86
C SER A 12 3.19 9.31 14.92
N GLU A 13 3.02 8.06 14.52
CA GLU A 13 2.92 6.86 15.36
C GLU A 13 4.06 5.89 14.99
N PRO A 14 5.29 6.11 15.49
CA PRO A 14 6.51 5.53 14.91
C PRO A 14 6.52 4.01 14.78
N LYS A 15 5.93 3.29 15.74
CA LYS A 15 5.85 1.82 15.69
C LYS A 15 4.97 1.32 14.55
N ALA A 16 3.82 1.97 14.32
CA ALA A 16 2.91 1.61 13.26
C ALA A 16 3.51 1.97 11.89
N ALA A 17 4.09 3.17 11.77
CA ALA A 17 4.78 3.58 10.55
C ALA A 17 5.97 2.67 10.21
N GLN A 18 6.78 2.30 11.21
CA GLN A 18 7.95 1.43 11.01
C GLN A 18 7.53 0.03 10.54
N ASP A 19 6.54 -0.58 11.17
CA ASP A 19 6.07 -1.92 10.82
C ASP A 19 5.46 -1.96 9.41
N ALA A 20 4.57 -1.01 9.12
CA ALA A 20 3.95 -0.89 7.80
C ALA A 20 4.98 -0.56 6.71
N GLY A 21 5.91 0.37 6.97
CA GLY A 21 6.97 0.74 6.04
C GLY A 21 7.94 -0.42 5.77
N SER A 22 8.31 -1.18 6.79
CA SER A 22 9.16 -2.37 6.64
C SER A 22 8.45 -3.46 5.82
N SER A 23 7.14 -3.64 6.05
CA SER A 23 6.31 -4.55 5.27
C SER A 23 6.20 -4.13 3.80
N ALA A 24 6.10 -2.82 3.53
CA ALA A 24 6.11 -2.29 2.17
C ALA A 24 7.43 -2.58 1.45
N SER A 25 8.57 -2.36 2.12
CA SER A 25 9.90 -2.68 1.55
C SER A 25 10.06 -4.16 1.24
N ALA A 26 9.66 -5.06 2.15
CA ALA A 26 9.74 -6.50 1.93
C ALA A 26 8.88 -6.97 0.74
N LEU A 27 7.73 -6.33 0.50
CA LEU A 27 6.89 -6.60 -0.67
C LEU A 27 7.56 -6.16 -1.98
N MET A 28 8.33 -5.07 -1.97
CA MET A 28 9.06 -4.63 -3.16
C MET A 28 10.14 -5.64 -3.56
N ASP A 29 10.80 -6.29 -2.60
CA ASP A 29 11.77 -7.35 -2.87
C ASP A 29 11.13 -8.61 -3.51
N TRP A 30 9.84 -8.82 -3.30
CA TRP A 30 9.12 -10.00 -3.79
C TRP A 30 8.32 -9.75 -5.06
N THR A 31 8.23 -8.51 -5.53
CA THR A 31 7.38 -8.14 -6.66
C THR A 31 8.20 -7.68 -7.85
N TYR A 32 7.83 -8.17 -9.04
CA TYR A 32 8.39 -7.71 -10.32
C TYR A 32 7.76 -6.38 -10.74
N PHE A 33 7.86 -5.37 -9.86
CA PHE A 33 7.50 -3.99 -10.16
C PHE A 33 8.68 -3.30 -10.87
N ASP A 34 8.39 -2.40 -11.80
CA ASP A 34 9.39 -1.44 -12.28
C ASP A 34 9.72 -0.46 -11.15
N LEU A 35 10.81 -0.75 -10.43
CA LEU A 35 11.27 0.02 -9.27
C LEU A 35 11.81 1.42 -9.63
N GLU A 36 12.08 1.70 -10.90
CA GLU A 36 12.51 3.04 -11.32
C GLU A 36 11.31 3.98 -11.49
N GLN A 37 10.18 3.47 -11.97
CA GLN A 37 8.96 4.26 -12.21
C GLN A 37 7.96 4.21 -11.05
N ALA A 38 7.85 3.08 -10.34
CA ALA A 38 6.77 2.84 -9.38
C ALA A 38 6.82 3.71 -8.10
N PRO A 39 7.97 3.97 -7.46
CA PRO A 39 8.02 4.80 -6.27
C PRO A 39 7.59 6.25 -6.51
N GLN A 40 7.87 6.79 -7.71
CA GLN A 40 7.49 8.15 -8.09
C GLN A 40 6.00 8.25 -8.43
N ALA A 41 5.44 7.22 -9.05
CA ALA A 41 4.04 7.19 -9.41
C ALA A 41 3.12 6.93 -8.19
N GLY A 42 3.58 6.22 -7.15
CA GLY A 42 2.76 5.81 -6.01
C GLY A 42 2.43 6.93 -5.01
N ARG A 43 3.41 7.80 -4.71
CA ARG A 43 3.26 8.88 -3.71
C ARG A 43 2.12 9.85 -4.00
N PRO A 44 1.94 10.36 -5.24
CA PRO A 44 0.83 11.25 -5.56
C PRO A 44 -0.55 10.64 -5.26
N LEU A 45 -0.70 9.33 -5.47
CA LEU A 45 -1.97 8.65 -5.24
C LEU A 45 -2.25 8.43 -3.74
N VAL A 46 -1.23 8.09 -2.95
CA VAL A 46 -1.35 8.02 -1.49
C VAL A 46 -1.77 9.37 -0.91
N ASP A 47 -1.07 10.44 -1.28
CA ASP A 47 -1.36 11.78 -0.79
C ASP A 47 -2.78 12.23 -1.16
N GLN A 48 -3.22 11.92 -2.38
CA GLN A 48 -4.58 12.22 -2.84
C GLN A 48 -5.66 11.54 -1.97
N PHE A 49 -5.49 10.26 -1.61
CA PHE A 49 -6.47 9.54 -0.80
C PHE A 49 -6.44 9.98 0.66
N LEU A 50 -5.26 10.25 1.23
CA LEU A 50 -5.13 10.73 2.60
C LEU A 50 -5.70 12.14 2.79
N ALA A 51 -5.64 12.98 1.75
CA ALA A 51 -6.22 14.31 1.75
C ALA A 51 -7.76 14.34 1.71
N ARG A 52 -8.43 13.20 1.46
CA ARG A 52 -9.90 13.15 1.41
C ARG A 52 -10.49 13.42 2.80
N ASP A 53 -11.57 14.20 2.82
CA ASP A 53 -12.32 14.48 4.04
C ASP A 53 -13.34 13.37 4.31
N TYR A 54 -12.99 12.46 5.23
CA TYR A 54 -13.85 11.36 5.65
C TYR A 54 -14.45 11.75 6.98
N HIS A 55 -15.74 12.03 6.99
CA HIS A 55 -16.47 12.42 8.18
C HIS A 55 -17.74 11.59 8.35
N ASN A 56 -17.98 11.12 9.57
CA ASN A 56 -19.23 10.51 9.97
C ASN A 56 -19.72 11.19 11.25
N PRO A 57 -20.80 11.98 11.21
CA PRO A 57 -21.31 12.70 12.37
C PRO A 57 -21.62 11.81 13.58
N LEU A 58 -22.04 10.56 13.34
CA LEU A 58 -22.33 9.61 14.42
C LEU A 58 -21.05 9.18 15.13
N VAL A 59 -20.00 8.87 14.38
CA VAL A 59 -18.70 8.50 14.96
C VAL A 59 -18.09 9.66 15.70
N GLU A 60 -18.19 10.89 15.20
CA GLU A 60 -17.65 12.07 15.91
C GLU A 60 -18.33 12.27 17.27
N SER A 61 -19.63 11.97 17.37
CA SER A 61 -20.37 12.06 18.64
C SER A 61 -19.96 11.01 19.68
N GLU A 62 -19.50 9.83 19.24
CA GLU A 62 -19.09 8.73 20.11
C GLU A 62 -17.57 8.67 20.35
N ARG A 63 -16.78 9.08 19.36
CA ARG A 63 -15.31 9.08 19.31
C ARG A 63 -14.81 10.29 18.54
N PRO A 64 -14.62 11.43 19.21
CA PRO A 64 -14.14 12.65 18.58
C PRO A 64 -12.75 12.48 17.96
N GLY A 65 -12.52 13.14 16.83
CA GLY A 65 -11.20 13.22 16.20
C GLY A 65 -10.76 11.97 15.41
N VAL A 66 -11.67 11.05 15.09
CA VAL A 66 -11.37 9.92 14.21
C VAL A 66 -11.14 10.41 12.78
N ARG A 67 -9.89 10.33 12.32
CA ARG A 67 -9.47 10.80 10.98
C ARG A 67 -9.75 9.82 9.84
N PHE A 68 -10.19 8.60 10.15
CA PHE A 68 -10.44 7.51 9.19
C PHE A 68 -9.27 7.15 8.27
N GLU A 69 -8.03 7.37 8.70
CA GLU A 69 -6.84 7.13 7.86
C GLU A 69 -6.75 5.70 7.30
N LEU A 70 -7.00 4.67 8.13
CA LEU A 70 -7.03 3.28 7.66
C LEU A 70 -8.10 3.05 6.59
N LEU A 71 -9.27 3.67 6.74
CA LEU A 71 -10.35 3.54 5.77
C LEU A 71 -9.99 4.19 4.43
N LYS A 72 -9.31 5.34 4.45
CA LYS A 72 -8.77 5.97 3.23
C LYS A 72 -7.75 5.07 2.53
N CYS A 73 -6.89 4.37 3.29
CA CYS A 73 -5.95 3.41 2.72
C CYS A 73 -6.62 2.15 2.16
N LEU A 74 -7.70 1.67 2.77
CA LEU A 74 -8.51 0.59 2.21
C LEU A 74 -9.19 1.03 0.91
N ASP A 75 -9.72 2.25 0.87
CA ASP A 75 -10.33 2.81 -0.34
C ASP A 75 -9.30 2.96 -1.46
N LEU A 76 -8.09 3.46 -1.14
CA LEU A 76 -6.96 3.48 -2.09
C LEU A 76 -6.67 2.08 -2.65
N TYR A 77 -6.60 1.06 -1.79
CA TYR A 77 -6.28 -0.31 -2.20
C TYR A 77 -7.32 -0.90 -3.16
N HIS A 78 -8.58 -0.46 -3.04
CA HIS A 78 -9.69 -0.89 -3.91
C HIS A 78 -9.97 0.07 -5.07
N SER A 79 -9.17 1.12 -5.24
CA SER A 79 -9.40 2.17 -6.22
C SER A 79 -9.11 1.73 -7.66
N LYS A 80 -9.85 2.30 -8.62
CA LYS A 80 -9.60 2.09 -10.06
C LYS A 80 -8.31 2.75 -10.50
N GLU A 81 -7.95 3.85 -9.85
CA GLU A 81 -6.71 4.58 -10.04
C GLU A 81 -5.52 3.69 -9.74
N LEU A 82 -5.55 2.97 -8.60
CA LEU A 82 -4.50 2.01 -8.28
C LEU A 82 -4.49 0.82 -9.26
N ASP A 83 -5.65 0.25 -9.61
CA ASP A 83 -5.71 -0.85 -10.59
C ASP A 83 -5.10 -0.45 -11.95
N SER A 84 -5.43 0.75 -12.45
CA SER A 84 -4.85 1.29 -13.69
C SER A 84 -3.33 1.42 -13.60
N GLN A 85 -2.84 1.92 -12.47
CA GLN A 85 -1.41 2.14 -12.26
C GLN A 85 -0.65 0.82 -12.14
N VAL A 86 -1.20 -0.18 -11.44
CA VAL A 86 -0.64 -1.53 -11.33
C VAL A 86 -0.51 -2.19 -12.70
N ARG A 87 -1.51 -2.04 -13.57
CA ARG A 87 -1.46 -2.59 -14.95
C ARG A 87 -0.35 -2.00 -15.82
N GLN A 88 0.09 -0.79 -15.53
CA GLN A 88 1.17 -0.12 -16.26
C GLN A 88 2.56 -0.47 -15.72
N LEU A 89 2.66 -0.72 -14.41
CA LEU A 89 3.93 -0.83 -13.69
C LEU A 89 4.34 -2.25 -13.33
N VAL A 90 3.42 -3.21 -13.37
CA VAL A 90 3.73 -4.62 -13.13
C VAL A 90 4.16 -5.27 -14.44
N ILE A 91 5.42 -5.69 -14.50
CA ILE A 91 6.05 -6.23 -15.72
C ILE A 91 5.41 -7.55 -16.14
N ASN A 92 5.05 -8.40 -15.18
CA ASN A 92 4.40 -9.69 -15.45
C ASN A 92 3.26 -9.98 -14.46
N PRO A 93 2.06 -9.41 -14.69
CA PRO A 93 0.96 -9.46 -13.73
C PRO A 93 0.29 -10.84 -13.61
N GLN A 94 0.60 -11.79 -14.50
CA GLN A 94 0.06 -13.15 -14.46
C GLN A 94 0.98 -14.16 -13.77
N HIS A 95 2.18 -13.71 -13.36
CA HIS A 95 3.14 -14.55 -12.67
C HIS A 95 3.21 -14.20 -11.18
N THR A 96 3.62 -15.19 -10.40
CA THR A 96 3.88 -15.05 -8.98
C THR A 96 5.36 -15.26 -8.71
N TYR A 97 5.87 -14.62 -7.65
CA TYR A 97 7.25 -14.80 -7.20
C TYR A 97 7.67 -16.28 -7.10
N ARG A 98 6.79 -17.16 -6.61
CA ARG A 98 7.07 -18.61 -6.47
C ARG A 98 7.21 -19.35 -7.80
N GLN A 99 6.52 -18.90 -8.84
CA GLN A 99 6.66 -19.47 -10.17
C GLN A 99 8.00 -19.08 -10.79
N ASP A 100 8.44 -17.84 -10.57
CA ASP A 100 9.70 -17.33 -11.11
C ASP A 100 10.91 -17.73 -10.24
N ASN A 101 10.69 -18.04 -8.95
CA ASN A 101 11.71 -18.45 -7.97
C ASN A 101 11.33 -19.78 -7.31
N PRO A 102 11.33 -20.91 -8.05
CA PRO A 102 10.95 -22.20 -7.50
C PRO A 102 11.95 -22.63 -6.40
N PRO A 103 11.47 -23.27 -5.32
CA PRO A 103 12.35 -23.78 -4.26
C PRO A 103 13.33 -24.80 -4.84
N ARG A 104 14.58 -24.75 -4.35
CA ARG A 104 15.60 -25.74 -4.78
C ARG A 104 15.14 -27.14 -4.34
N PRO A 105 15.34 -28.18 -5.17
CA PRO A 105 15.09 -29.54 -4.76
C PRO A 105 15.89 -29.84 -3.50
N GLN A 106 15.22 -30.35 -2.47
CA GLN A 106 15.89 -30.83 -1.28
C GLN A 106 16.69 -32.08 -1.70
N LYS A 107 18.01 -32.07 -1.49
CA LYS A 107 18.80 -33.28 -1.65
C LYS A 107 18.56 -34.13 -0.41
N ASP A 108 17.96 -35.30 -0.62
CA ASP A 108 17.87 -36.38 0.38
C ASP A 108 19.27 -36.88 0.77
#